data_AF-A0A3M7G6V2-F1
#
_entry.id   AF-A0A3M7G6V2-F1
#
_cell.length_a   1.000
_cell.length_b   1.000
_cell.length_c   1.000
_cell.angle_alpha   90.00
_cell.angle_beta   90.00
_cell.angle_gamma   90.00
#
_symmetry.space_group_name_H-M   'P 1'
#
loop_
_entity.id
_entity.type
_entity.pdbx_description
1 polymer ?
#
loop_
_entity_poly.entity_id
_entity_poly.type
_entity_poly.pdbx_seq_one_letter_code
_entity_poly.pdbx_strand_id
1 'polypeptide(L)'
;MPKAAKQTSHTKTSRATPLSSSKPTPQNKNATPKSKDPKTSHLYTDDNPSTTIHGTGFKDAATAHHTLALIQSRSLTYQFQTVNTMFHRASHHPAMKKPATSSSSSGSAGGGGGTSQQGMKDAMAIFRHWLDETYPAAKSSLRAQGFKPLLSKHLVENFLPRILSSSSSSSSSSGLNDNNADVDEDADARAFAQRYVNLPKGKRLGNVLLDDGDPTGLDWEARRYRALCELVPEGKEGVEGWGKG
;
A
#
# COMPACT_ATOMS: atom_id res chain seq x y z
N MET A 1 6.96 23.26 -62.33
CA MET A 1 6.85 24.09 -61.11
C MET A 1 7.29 23.26 -59.91
N PRO A 2 8.47 23.52 -59.31
CA PRO A 2 8.95 22.80 -58.12
C PRO A 2 8.40 23.44 -56.84
N LYS A 3 7.97 22.62 -55.86
CA LYS A 3 7.61 23.07 -54.50
C LYS A 3 8.79 22.86 -53.56
N ALA A 4 9.13 23.93 -52.86
CA ALA A 4 10.31 24.10 -52.01
C ALA A 4 10.30 23.28 -50.72
N ALA A 5 11.50 22.87 -50.29
CA ALA A 5 11.81 22.28 -49.00
C ALA A 5 11.70 23.31 -47.86
N LYS A 6 11.08 22.93 -46.73
CA LYS A 6 11.08 23.75 -45.50
C LYS A 6 12.12 23.22 -44.52
N GLN A 7 12.92 24.17 -44.05
CA GLN A 7 14.12 24.03 -43.24
C GLN A 7 13.81 23.63 -41.78
N THR A 8 14.74 22.88 -41.22
CA THR A 8 14.94 22.59 -39.79
C THR A 8 15.50 23.81 -39.06
N SER A 9 14.89 24.22 -37.95
CA SER A 9 15.49 25.18 -37.01
C SER A 9 15.89 24.47 -35.71
N HIS A 10 17.21 24.35 -35.50
CA HIS A 10 17.81 23.92 -34.26
C HIS A 10 18.04 25.13 -33.36
N THR A 11 17.36 25.20 -32.21
CA THR A 11 17.70 26.15 -31.16
C THR A 11 18.61 25.47 -30.14
N LYS A 12 19.89 25.82 -30.18
CA LYS A 12 20.87 25.52 -29.13
C LYS A 12 20.65 26.53 -27.99
N THR A 13 20.47 26.05 -26.76
CA THR A 13 20.57 26.91 -25.57
C THR A 13 21.65 26.36 -24.64
N SER A 14 22.51 27.29 -24.24
CA SER A 14 23.79 27.17 -23.60
C SER A 14 23.74 26.75 -22.13
N ARG A 15 24.86 26.15 -21.73
CA ARG A 15 25.27 25.67 -20.42
C ARG A 15 25.64 26.80 -19.45
N ALA A 16 25.40 26.53 -18.16
CA ALA A 16 25.99 27.08 -16.92
C ALA A 16 25.44 28.39 -16.31
N THR A 17 24.83 28.25 -15.13
CA THR A 17 25.19 29.01 -13.91
C THR A 17 25.05 28.10 -12.66
N PRO A 18 25.88 28.30 -11.61
CA PRO A 18 26.08 27.35 -10.53
C PRO A 18 25.05 27.45 -9.40
N LEU A 19 24.82 26.31 -8.74
CA LEU A 19 23.97 26.11 -7.56
C LEU A 19 24.36 27.03 -6.41
N SER A 20 23.45 27.92 -6.01
CA SER A 20 23.51 28.62 -4.72
C SER A 20 22.94 27.73 -3.64
N SER A 21 23.78 27.31 -2.69
CA SER A 21 23.38 26.50 -1.54
C SER A 21 22.62 27.36 -0.52
N SER A 22 21.32 27.13 -0.35
CA SER A 22 20.59 27.59 0.83
C SER A 22 20.14 26.41 1.69
N LYS A 23 20.52 26.51 2.96
CA LYS A 23 20.36 25.59 4.09
C LYS A 23 18.88 25.18 4.32
N PRO A 24 18.57 23.95 4.77
CA PRO A 24 17.20 23.56 5.08
C PRO A 24 16.71 24.22 6.39
N THR A 25 15.54 24.86 6.30
CA THR A 25 14.79 25.45 7.42
C THR A 25 14.03 24.34 8.18
N PRO A 26 13.88 24.40 9.52
CA PRO A 26 13.17 23.37 10.28
C PRO A 26 11.66 23.40 9.98
N GLN A 27 11.07 22.24 9.65
CA GLN A 27 9.62 22.11 9.49
C GLN A 27 8.93 22.08 10.87
N ASN A 28 7.98 23.00 11.03
CA ASN A 28 7.09 23.12 12.18
C ASN A 28 6.10 21.93 12.20
N LYS A 29 6.02 21.21 13.33
CA LYS A 29 5.28 19.94 13.47
C LYS A 29 3.76 20.05 13.61
N ASN A 30 3.17 21.25 13.58
CA ASN A 30 1.72 21.43 13.80
C ASN A 30 1.03 22.23 12.67
N ALA A 31 0.97 21.69 11.45
CA ALA A 31 0.13 22.25 10.38
C ALA A 31 -0.86 21.20 9.87
N THR A 32 -2.15 21.51 9.99
CA THR A 32 -3.26 20.76 9.39
C THR A 32 -3.08 20.67 7.86
N PRO A 33 -3.44 19.54 7.22
CA PRO A 33 -3.19 19.35 5.80
C PRO A 33 -4.12 20.23 4.97
N LYS A 34 -3.59 21.34 4.45
CA LYS A 34 -4.25 22.13 3.41
C LYS A 34 -4.34 21.30 2.13
N SER A 35 -5.49 21.37 1.45
CA SER A 35 -5.68 20.81 0.10
C SER A 35 -4.62 21.41 -0.84
N LYS A 36 -3.66 20.60 -1.29
CA LYS A 36 -2.55 21.07 -2.14
C LYS A 36 -3.01 21.28 -3.59
N ASP A 37 -2.61 22.41 -4.16
CA ASP A 37 -2.90 22.75 -5.56
C ASP A 37 -2.31 21.69 -6.52
N PRO A 38 -3.09 21.15 -7.46
CA PRO A 38 -2.64 20.10 -8.37
C PRO A 38 -1.45 20.52 -9.26
N LYS A 39 -1.23 21.83 -9.42
CA LYS A 39 -0.13 22.42 -10.18
C LYS A 39 1.23 22.40 -9.47
N THR A 40 1.28 22.02 -8.20
CA THR A 40 2.53 21.92 -7.42
C THR A 40 3.00 20.48 -7.21
N SER A 41 2.29 19.48 -7.75
CA SER A 41 2.74 18.09 -7.78
C SER A 41 3.95 17.96 -8.72
N HIS A 42 5.15 17.97 -8.14
CA HIS A 42 6.38 17.69 -8.87
C HIS A 42 6.66 16.18 -8.78
N LEU A 43 7.14 15.56 -9.86
CA LEU A 43 7.38 14.10 -9.99
C LEU A 43 8.22 13.48 -8.87
N TYR A 44 8.98 14.30 -8.15
CA TYR A 44 9.87 13.90 -7.06
C TYR A 44 9.37 14.31 -5.66
N THR A 45 8.18 14.89 -5.57
CA THR A 45 7.56 15.23 -4.29
C THR A 45 6.62 14.10 -3.91
N ASP A 46 6.88 13.45 -2.78
CA ASP A 46 5.89 12.61 -2.15
C ASP A 46 4.79 13.51 -1.59
N ASP A 47 3.61 13.48 -2.23
CA ASP A 47 2.48 14.31 -1.82
C ASP A 47 1.86 13.84 -0.49
N ASN A 48 2.14 12.60 -0.06
CA ASN A 48 1.60 11.96 1.14
C ASN A 48 2.70 11.31 2.01
N PRO A 49 3.70 12.08 2.48
CA PRO A 49 4.86 11.51 3.16
C PRO A 49 4.55 10.85 4.50
N SER A 50 3.44 11.23 5.15
CA SER A 50 3.02 10.62 6.42
C SER A 50 2.50 9.18 6.25
N THR A 51 1.88 8.87 5.09
CA THR A 51 1.27 7.56 4.84
C THR A 51 2.11 6.67 3.93
N THR A 52 3.27 7.15 3.47
CA THR A 52 4.20 6.39 2.65
C THR A 52 5.07 5.48 3.50
N ILE A 53 5.11 4.19 3.16
CA ILE A 53 6.07 3.23 3.76
C ILE A 53 7.47 3.48 3.18
N HIS A 54 8.37 3.99 4.02
CA HIS A 54 9.78 4.16 3.68
C HIS A 54 10.56 2.84 3.77
N GLY A 55 11.65 2.71 3.00
CA GLY A 55 12.54 1.54 3.07
C GLY A 55 12.11 0.32 2.23
N THR A 56 11.08 0.47 1.39
CA THR A 56 10.75 -0.52 0.36
C THR A 56 11.73 -0.44 -0.82
N GLY A 57 12.07 -1.59 -1.43
CA GLY A 57 13.02 -1.62 -2.52
C GLY A 57 13.24 -2.99 -3.15
N PHE A 58 14.10 -3.02 -4.18
CA PHE A 58 14.38 -4.20 -5.01
C PHE A 58 15.86 -4.36 -5.36
N LYS A 59 16.75 -3.73 -4.59
CA LYS A 59 18.19 -3.69 -4.88
C LYS A 59 18.84 -5.07 -4.81
N ASP A 60 18.53 -5.82 -3.76
CA ASP A 60 19.08 -7.14 -3.46
C ASP A 60 18.04 -8.00 -2.72
N ALA A 61 18.38 -9.27 -2.51
CA ALA A 61 17.54 -10.24 -1.82
C ALA A 61 17.15 -9.78 -0.40
N ALA A 62 18.10 -9.21 0.35
CA ALA A 62 17.87 -8.71 1.69
C ALA A 62 16.82 -7.57 1.69
N THR A 63 16.94 -6.63 0.76
CA THR A 63 15.97 -5.54 0.56
C THR A 63 14.59 -6.07 0.16
N ALA A 64 14.54 -7.13 -0.65
CA ALA A 64 13.27 -7.76 -1.04
C ALA A 64 12.57 -8.39 0.17
N HIS A 65 13.29 -9.15 0.99
CA HIS A 65 12.75 -9.69 2.25
C HIS A 65 12.32 -8.59 3.23
N HIS A 66 13.11 -7.53 3.36
CA HIS A 66 12.75 -6.37 4.17
C HIS A 66 11.45 -5.72 3.68
N THR A 67 11.29 -5.58 2.36
CA THR A 67 10.06 -5.06 1.75
C THR A 67 8.86 -5.93 2.05
N LEU A 68 8.98 -7.26 1.96
CA LEU A 68 7.91 -8.18 2.32
C LEU A 68 7.54 -8.08 3.81
N ALA A 69 8.53 -7.95 4.69
CA ALA A 69 8.31 -7.79 6.13
C ALA A 69 7.58 -6.47 6.46
N LEU A 70 7.91 -5.36 5.79
CA LEU A 70 7.26 -4.07 6.01
C LEU A 70 5.77 -4.06 5.64
N ILE A 71 5.38 -4.83 4.62
CA ILE A 71 4.00 -4.81 4.09
C ILE A 71 3.14 -5.95 4.61
N GLN A 72 3.69 -6.88 5.39
CA GLN A 72 3.00 -8.10 5.82
C GLN A 72 1.71 -7.84 6.62
N SER A 73 1.66 -6.72 7.34
CA SER A 73 0.52 -6.25 8.13
C SER A 73 -0.61 -5.69 7.26
N ARG A 74 -0.32 -5.21 6.04
CA ARG A 74 -1.30 -4.63 5.11
C ARG A 74 -2.15 -5.70 4.46
N SER A 75 -3.26 -5.33 3.82
CA SER A 75 -4.12 -6.28 3.10
C SER A 75 -3.38 -6.95 1.95
N LEU A 76 -3.80 -8.18 1.60
CA LEU A 76 -3.25 -8.90 0.45
C LEU A 76 -3.34 -8.09 -0.86
N THR A 77 -4.35 -7.23 -0.99
CA THR A 77 -4.51 -6.30 -2.11
C THR A 77 -3.38 -5.26 -2.15
N TYR A 78 -3.02 -4.68 -1.01
CA TYR A 78 -1.90 -3.74 -0.91
C TYR A 78 -0.56 -4.46 -1.14
N GLN A 79 -0.37 -5.60 -0.49
CA GLN A 79 0.85 -6.42 -0.65
C GLN A 79 1.09 -6.76 -2.12
N PHE A 80 0.06 -7.22 -2.83
CA PHE A 80 0.14 -7.51 -4.27
C PHE A 80 0.53 -6.29 -5.09
N GLN A 81 -0.10 -5.13 -4.86
CA GLN A 81 0.23 -3.90 -5.58
C GLN A 81 1.70 -3.50 -5.37
N THR A 82 2.19 -3.58 -4.13
CA THR A 82 3.57 -3.22 -3.78
C THR A 82 4.57 -4.19 -4.40
N VAL A 83 4.38 -5.50 -4.22
CA VAL A 83 5.27 -6.53 -4.77
C VAL A 83 5.29 -6.47 -6.30
N ASN A 84 4.13 -6.37 -6.95
CA ASN A 84 4.03 -6.25 -8.40
C ASN A 84 4.77 -4.99 -8.91
N THR A 85 4.62 -3.87 -8.20
CA THR A 85 5.33 -2.63 -8.54
C THR A 85 6.85 -2.80 -8.40
N MET A 86 7.34 -3.39 -7.32
CA MET A 86 8.77 -3.63 -7.12
C MET A 86 9.35 -4.58 -8.17
N PHE A 87 8.63 -5.66 -8.50
CA PHE A 87 9.01 -6.60 -9.54
C PHE A 87 9.18 -5.93 -10.92
N HIS A 88 8.19 -5.15 -11.36
CA HIS A 88 8.26 -4.46 -12.66
C HIS A 88 9.29 -3.34 -12.67
N ARG A 89 9.46 -2.61 -11.56
CA ARG A 89 10.53 -1.60 -11.43
C ARG A 89 11.91 -2.23 -11.56
N ALA A 90 12.12 -3.38 -10.91
CA ALA A 90 13.36 -4.14 -11.02
C ALA A 90 13.58 -4.62 -12.46
N SER A 91 12.57 -5.24 -13.07
CA SER A 91 12.64 -5.79 -14.44
C SER A 91 12.95 -4.74 -15.50
N HIS A 92 12.48 -3.50 -15.33
CA HIS A 92 12.69 -2.42 -16.30
C HIS A 92 13.82 -1.46 -15.93
N HIS A 93 14.55 -1.73 -14.86
CA HIS A 93 15.62 -0.86 -14.39
C HIS A 93 16.74 -0.73 -15.44
N PRO A 94 17.33 0.46 -15.65
CA PRO A 94 18.38 0.67 -16.64
C PRO A 94 19.60 -0.25 -16.47
N ALA A 95 19.94 -0.61 -15.23
CA ALA A 95 21.03 -1.55 -14.95
C ALA A 95 20.76 -2.95 -15.51
N MET A 96 19.49 -3.36 -15.64
CA MET A 96 19.10 -4.67 -16.20
C MET A 96 19.07 -4.67 -17.74
N LYS A 97 18.99 -3.50 -18.37
CA LYS A 97 18.93 -3.35 -19.83
C LYS A 97 20.30 -3.24 -20.50
N LYS A 98 21.35 -2.90 -19.75
CA LYS A 98 22.71 -2.80 -20.30
C LYS A 98 23.32 -4.22 -20.43
N PRO A 99 23.79 -4.62 -21.61
CA PRO A 99 24.64 -5.81 -21.71
C PRO A 99 25.89 -5.60 -20.86
N ALA A 100 26.43 -6.68 -20.31
CA ALA A 100 27.56 -6.70 -19.36
C ALA A 100 28.91 -6.21 -19.94
N THR A 101 28.89 -5.33 -20.95
CA THR A 101 30.06 -4.86 -21.72
C THR A 101 30.56 -3.50 -21.23
N SER A 102 30.68 -3.32 -19.91
CA SER A 102 31.44 -2.18 -19.35
C SER A 102 32.07 -2.54 -17.99
N SER A 103 32.60 -3.75 -17.86
CA SER A 103 33.58 -4.09 -16.83
C SER A 103 34.98 -3.74 -17.34
N SER A 104 35.33 -2.45 -17.30
CA SER A 104 36.71 -2.01 -17.43
C SER A 104 36.93 -0.70 -16.68
N SER A 105 37.02 -0.78 -15.36
CA SER A 105 38.06 -0.05 -14.62
C SER A 105 38.22 -0.67 -13.24
N SER A 106 39.40 -1.24 -13.06
CA SER A 106 40.03 -1.69 -11.83
C SER A 106 39.85 -0.70 -10.67
N GLY A 107 39.38 -1.19 -9.52
CA GLY A 107 39.40 -0.43 -8.28
C GLY A 107 38.70 -1.13 -7.11
N SER A 108 39.52 -1.72 -6.25
CA SER A 108 39.26 -2.00 -4.84
C SER A 108 38.57 -3.32 -4.45
N ALA A 109 39.42 -4.23 -3.96
CA ALA A 109 39.04 -5.35 -3.10
C ALA A 109 38.49 -4.81 -1.77
N GLY A 110 37.18 -4.90 -1.59
CA GLY A 110 36.50 -4.54 -0.36
C GLY A 110 35.09 -5.12 -0.33
N GLY A 111 34.96 -6.33 0.20
CA GLY A 111 33.77 -6.88 0.87
C GLY A 111 32.39 -6.76 0.22
N GLY A 112 31.89 -7.90 -0.29
CA GLY A 112 30.46 -8.27 -0.14
C GLY A 112 29.44 -7.48 -0.96
N GLY A 113 29.48 -7.62 -2.29
CA GLY A 113 28.39 -7.18 -3.15
C GLY A 113 28.42 -7.92 -4.46
N GLY A 114 27.52 -8.90 -4.62
CA GLY A 114 27.21 -9.44 -5.95
C GLY A 114 26.90 -8.28 -6.90
N THR A 115 27.22 -8.43 -8.19
CA THR A 115 26.95 -7.38 -9.19
C THR A 115 25.54 -6.82 -8.98
N SER A 116 25.36 -5.50 -9.09
CA SER A 116 24.05 -4.87 -8.85
C SER A 116 22.92 -5.50 -9.69
N GLN A 117 23.27 -6.08 -10.84
CA GLN A 117 22.38 -6.90 -11.65
C GLN A 117 22.00 -8.23 -10.98
N GLN A 118 22.95 -8.94 -10.38
CA GLN A 118 22.67 -10.19 -9.67
C GLN A 118 21.78 -9.96 -8.45
N GLY A 119 22.08 -8.94 -7.63
CA GLY A 119 21.22 -8.60 -6.50
C GLY A 119 19.78 -8.32 -6.93
N MET A 120 19.59 -7.58 -8.02
CA MET A 120 18.27 -7.32 -8.58
C MET A 120 17.58 -8.59 -9.12
N LYS A 121 18.32 -9.52 -9.73
CA LYS A 121 17.78 -10.82 -10.16
C LYS A 121 17.31 -11.65 -8.97
N ASP A 122 18.09 -11.67 -7.89
CA ASP A 122 17.75 -12.40 -6.68
C ASP A 122 16.48 -11.81 -6.02
N ALA A 123 16.38 -10.47 -5.97
CA ALA A 123 15.18 -9.77 -5.52
C ALA A 123 13.96 -10.10 -6.40
N MET A 124 14.13 -10.12 -7.74
CA MET A 124 13.06 -10.47 -8.67
C MET A 124 12.57 -11.91 -8.47
N ALA A 125 13.48 -12.86 -8.19
CA ALA A 125 13.10 -14.25 -7.93
C ALA A 125 12.22 -14.37 -6.69
N ILE A 126 12.56 -13.66 -5.61
CA ILE A 126 11.75 -13.61 -4.38
C ILE A 126 10.36 -13.04 -4.66
N PHE A 127 10.28 -11.89 -5.34
CA PHE A 127 8.98 -11.30 -5.67
C PHE A 127 8.17 -12.16 -6.62
N ARG A 128 8.82 -12.84 -7.57
CA ARG A 128 8.14 -13.74 -8.50
C ARG A 128 7.54 -14.94 -7.78
N HIS A 129 8.30 -15.58 -6.90
CA HIS A 129 7.79 -16.66 -6.05
C HIS A 129 6.61 -16.20 -5.21
N TRP A 130 6.70 -15.00 -4.61
CA TRP A 130 5.60 -14.45 -3.84
C TRP A 130 4.34 -14.22 -4.69
N LEU A 131 4.49 -13.70 -5.92
CA LEU A 131 3.36 -13.41 -6.83
C LEU A 131 2.70 -14.68 -7.39
N ASP A 132 3.50 -15.71 -7.67
CA ASP A 132 3.03 -16.93 -8.34
C ASP A 132 2.53 -17.99 -7.33
N GLU A 133 3.14 -18.07 -6.14
CA GLU A 133 2.84 -19.12 -5.16
C GLU A 133 2.21 -18.55 -3.88
N THR A 134 2.91 -17.64 -3.18
CA THR A 134 2.50 -17.17 -1.85
C THR A 134 1.18 -16.39 -1.89
N TYR A 135 1.02 -15.47 -2.85
CA TYR A 135 -0.18 -14.66 -2.99
C TYR A 135 -1.40 -15.48 -3.43
N PRO A 136 -1.33 -16.33 -4.47
CA PRO A 136 -2.45 -17.17 -4.85
C PRO A 136 -2.84 -18.16 -3.74
N ALA A 137 -1.88 -18.73 -3.01
CA ALA A 137 -2.15 -19.58 -1.85
C ALA A 137 -2.86 -18.81 -0.73
N ALA A 138 -2.33 -17.65 -0.34
CA ALA A 138 -2.95 -16.80 0.69
C ALA A 138 -4.35 -16.32 0.30
N LYS A 139 -4.53 -15.92 -0.97
CA LYS A 139 -5.83 -15.52 -1.52
C LYS A 139 -6.80 -16.68 -1.61
N SER A 140 -6.33 -17.87 -1.93
CA SER A 140 -7.16 -19.09 -1.99
C SER A 140 -7.57 -19.51 -0.59
N SER A 141 -6.67 -19.45 0.39
CA SER A 141 -6.99 -19.67 1.81
C SER A 141 -8.10 -18.71 2.27
N LEU A 142 -7.93 -17.41 2.02
CA LEU A 142 -8.94 -16.40 2.34
C LEU A 142 -10.31 -16.67 1.68
N ARG A 143 -10.33 -17.38 0.53
CA ARG A 143 -11.59 -17.76 -0.13
C ARG A 143 -12.16 -19.10 0.32
N ALA A 144 -11.29 -20.08 0.59
CA ALA A 144 -11.66 -21.41 1.05
C ALA A 144 -12.35 -21.36 2.41
N GLN A 145 -12.04 -20.35 3.23
CA GLN A 145 -12.66 -20.03 4.51
C GLN A 145 -14.04 -19.37 4.38
N GLY A 146 -14.82 -19.71 3.35
CA GLY A 146 -16.19 -19.22 3.17
C GLY A 146 -16.28 -17.73 2.82
N PHE A 147 -15.46 -17.27 1.87
CA PHE A 147 -15.32 -15.86 1.47
C PHE A 147 -16.63 -15.07 1.60
N LYS A 148 -16.68 -14.17 2.60
CA LYS A 148 -17.73 -13.16 2.69
C LYS A 148 -17.38 -12.07 1.68
N PRO A 149 -18.06 -11.97 0.52
CA PRO A 149 -17.75 -10.94 -0.44
C PRO A 149 -17.77 -9.55 0.21
N LEU A 150 -17.01 -8.62 -0.36
CA LEU A 150 -17.20 -7.21 -0.06
C LEU A 150 -18.69 -6.91 -0.20
N LEU A 151 -19.35 -6.58 0.92
CA LEU A 151 -20.71 -6.07 0.92
C LEU A 151 -20.72 -4.94 -0.09
N SER A 152 -21.66 -4.94 -1.03
CA SER A 152 -21.67 -3.90 -2.04
C SER A 152 -21.81 -2.54 -1.35
N LYS A 153 -21.18 -1.50 -1.92
CA LYS A 153 -21.26 -0.15 -1.35
C LYS A 153 -22.72 0.27 -1.10
N HIS A 154 -23.59 -0.05 -2.05
CA HIS A 154 -25.03 0.20 -1.97
C HIS A 154 -25.69 -0.55 -0.80
N LEU A 155 -25.33 -1.82 -0.57
CA LEU A 155 -25.84 -2.59 0.55
C LEU A 155 -25.44 -1.94 1.88
N VAL A 156 -24.17 -1.59 2.05
CA VAL A 156 -23.68 -0.94 3.28
C VAL A 156 -24.36 0.42 3.50
N GLU A 157 -24.56 1.20 2.44
CA GLU A 157 -25.29 2.47 2.48
C GLU A 157 -26.73 2.31 2.95
N ASN A 158 -27.45 1.30 2.45
CA ASN A 158 -28.83 1.01 2.86
C ASN A 158 -28.94 0.63 4.35
N PHE A 159 -27.91 -0.04 4.89
CA PHE A 159 -27.88 -0.44 6.31
C PHE A 159 -27.22 0.60 7.23
N LEU A 160 -26.57 1.63 6.68
CA LEU A 160 -25.87 2.65 7.45
C LEU A 160 -26.76 3.31 8.52
N PRO A 161 -28.01 3.72 8.25
CA PRO A 161 -28.87 4.32 9.29
C PRO A 161 -29.12 3.37 10.47
N ARG A 162 -29.25 2.06 10.21
CA ARG A 162 -29.44 1.05 11.25
C ARG A 162 -28.18 0.88 12.08
N ILE A 163 -27.01 0.78 11.43
CA ILE A 163 -25.71 0.69 12.10
C ILE A 163 -25.47 1.90 13.02
N LEU A 164 -25.86 3.10 12.59
CA LEU A 164 -25.74 4.31 13.40
C LEU A 164 -26.76 4.38 14.55
N SER A 165 -27.94 3.78 14.39
CA SER A 165 -29.02 3.82 15.38
C SER A 165 -28.85 2.78 16.50
N SER A 166 -28.34 1.59 16.17
CA SER A 166 -28.14 0.48 17.12
C SER A 166 -27.20 0.83 18.29
N SER A 167 -26.35 1.84 18.10
CA SER A 167 -25.31 2.22 19.06
C SER A 167 -25.77 3.23 20.12
N SER A 168 -26.97 3.81 19.98
CA SER A 168 -27.53 4.70 21.00
C SER A 168 -28.16 3.94 22.18
N SER A 169 -28.34 2.62 22.04
CA SER A 169 -29.02 1.76 23.02
C SER A 169 -28.08 0.93 23.91
N SER A 170 -26.81 0.72 23.52
CA SER A 170 -25.85 -0.11 24.26
C SER A 170 -25.15 0.61 25.43
N SER A 171 -25.36 1.91 25.61
CA SER A 171 -24.78 2.71 26.70
C SER A 171 -25.47 2.56 28.08
N SER A 172 -26.36 1.57 28.27
CA SER A 172 -27.10 1.38 29.52
C SER A 172 -26.92 0.03 30.23
N SER A 173 -26.04 -0.86 29.76
CA SER A 173 -25.81 -2.15 30.45
C SER A 173 -24.35 -2.62 30.39
N SER A 174 -23.51 -2.12 31.29
CA SER A 174 -22.32 -2.85 31.77
C SER A 174 -21.70 -2.05 32.91
N GLY A 175 -22.11 -2.40 34.14
CA GLY A 175 -21.39 -1.99 35.33
C GLY A 175 -20.04 -2.71 35.43
N LEU A 176 -19.05 -2.00 35.96
CA LEU A 176 -17.94 -2.49 36.79
C LEU A 176 -17.23 -3.77 36.33
N ASN A 177 -16.12 -3.60 35.59
CA ASN A 177 -14.79 -4.27 35.73
C ASN A 177 -14.06 -4.15 34.38
N ASP A 178 -12.95 -3.42 34.26
CA ASP A 178 -11.57 -3.69 34.70
C ASP A 178 -10.69 -4.05 33.47
N ASN A 179 -9.88 -3.08 33.04
CA ASN A 179 -8.66 -3.21 32.23
C ASN A 179 -8.61 -4.21 31.05
N ASN A 180 -9.46 -4.04 30.04
CA ASN A 180 -9.14 -4.46 28.68
C ASN A 180 -9.44 -3.34 27.69
N ALA A 181 -8.56 -3.19 26.70
CA ALA A 181 -8.74 -2.29 25.57
C ALA A 181 -9.79 -2.85 24.61
N ASP A 182 -11.01 -3.09 25.13
CA ASP A 182 -12.17 -3.46 24.35
C ASP A 182 -12.53 -2.28 23.45
N VAL A 183 -12.04 -2.36 22.22
CA VAL A 183 -12.46 -1.48 21.13
C VAL A 183 -13.96 -1.71 20.99
N ASP A 184 -14.76 -0.71 21.34
CA ASP A 184 -16.22 -0.69 21.15
C ASP A 184 -16.53 -1.23 19.75
N GLU A 185 -16.95 -2.50 19.66
CA GLU A 185 -17.15 -3.21 18.39
C GLU A 185 -18.18 -2.49 17.52
N ASP A 186 -19.17 -1.86 18.17
CA ASP A 186 -20.15 -1.01 17.51
C ASP A 186 -19.48 0.26 16.93
N ALA A 187 -18.48 0.83 17.60
CA ALA A 187 -17.74 1.99 17.09
C ALA A 187 -16.90 1.64 15.86
N ASP A 188 -16.26 0.47 15.85
CA ASP A 188 -15.47 0.02 14.70
C ASP A 188 -16.38 -0.28 13.49
N ALA A 189 -17.54 -0.90 13.71
CA ALA A 189 -18.54 -1.14 12.66
C ALA A 189 -19.10 0.18 12.08
N ARG A 190 -19.37 1.17 12.93
CA ARG A 190 -19.78 2.53 12.51
C ARG A 190 -18.70 3.21 11.67
N ALA A 191 -17.46 3.21 12.17
CA ALA A 191 -16.32 3.84 11.49
C ALA A 191 -16.06 3.19 10.12
N PHE A 192 -16.09 1.86 10.06
CA PHE A 192 -15.99 1.11 8.81
C PHE A 192 -17.10 1.50 7.82
N ALA A 193 -18.37 1.45 8.24
CA ALA A 193 -19.50 1.70 7.36
C ALA A 193 -19.48 3.12 6.79
N GLN A 194 -19.22 4.12 7.65
CA GLN A 194 -19.06 5.51 7.22
C GLN A 194 -17.89 5.67 6.24
N ARG A 195 -16.72 5.07 6.53
CA ARG A 195 -15.53 5.18 5.66
C ARG A 195 -15.77 4.52 4.30
N TYR A 196 -16.43 3.36 4.28
CA TYR A 196 -16.70 2.61 3.06
C TYR A 196 -17.72 3.33 2.16
N VAL A 197 -18.79 3.88 2.73
CA VAL A 197 -19.80 4.66 1.99
C VAL A 197 -19.21 5.99 1.47
N ASN A 198 -18.35 6.64 2.25
CA ASN A 198 -17.72 7.90 1.84
C ASN A 198 -16.49 7.70 0.94
N LEU A 199 -16.13 6.47 0.58
CA LEU A 199 -14.97 6.18 -0.24
C LEU A 199 -15.16 6.73 -1.67
N PRO A 200 -14.23 7.55 -2.20
CA PRO A 200 -14.32 8.09 -3.55
C PRO A 200 -14.31 7.00 -4.63
N LYS A 201 -14.92 7.28 -5.78
CA LYS A 201 -14.93 6.36 -6.91
C LYS A 201 -13.50 5.98 -7.32
N GLY A 202 -13.25 4.68 -7.47
CA GLY A 202 -11.93 4.14 -7.85
C GLY A 202 -10.94 3.97 -6.69
N LYS A 203 -11.29 4.39 -5.46
CA LYS A 203 -10.48 4.09 -4.26
C LYS A 203 -10.92 2.75 -3.66
N ARG A 204 -9.97 2.06 -3.01
CA ARG A 204 -10.16 0.73 -2.41
C ARG A 204 -9.80 0.79 -0.93
N LEU A 205 -10.49 0.00 -0.09
CA LEU A 205 -10.22 -0.06 1.36
C LEU A 205 -8.78 -0.49 1.70
N GLY A 206 -8.17 -1.38 0.91
CA GLY A 206 -6.76 -1.76 1.09
C GLY A 206 -5.77 -0.60 0.96
N ASN A 207 -6.19 0.52 0.38
CA ASN A 207 -5.38 1.73 0.23
C ASN A 207 -5.73 2.79 1.30
N VAL A 208 -6.55 2.45 2.30
CA VAL A 208 -6.99 3.36 3.36
C VAL A 208 -6.50 2.84 4.69
N LEU A 209 -5.55 3.54 5.31
CA LEU A 209 -5.01 3.19 6.62
C LEU A 209 -6.07 3.37 7.73
N LEU A 210 -5.90 2.61 8.82
CA LEU A 210 -6.59 2.85 10.08
C LEU A 210 -6.02 4.08 10.78
N ASP A 211 -4.68 4.16 10.81
CA ASP A 211 -3.93 5.27 11.37
C ASP A 211 -2.97 5.81 10.31
N ASP A 212 -3.15 7.07 9.94
CA ASP A 212 -2.27 7.75 8.98
C ASP A 212 -0.88 8.04 9.58
N GLY A 213 -0.70 7.90 10.91
CA GLY A 213 0.58 8.00 11.62
C GLY A 213 1.41 6.71 11.60
N ASP A 214 0.79 5.56 11.27
CA ASP A 214 1.47 4.27 11.10
C ASP A 214 1.28 3.77 9.66
N PRO A 215 2.17 4.14 8.72
CA PRO A 215 2.07 3.71 7.33
C PRO A 215 2.24 2.20 7.15
N THR A 216 2.93 1.55 8.09
CA THR A 216 3.07 0.09 8.18
C THR A 216 1.91 -0.59 8.89
N GLY A 217 0.96 0.19 9.42
CA GLY A 217 -0.16 -0.30 10.20
C GLY A 217 -1.22 -0.99 9.35
N LEU A 218 -2.32 -1.38 9.99
CA LEU A 218 -3.44 -2.01 9.31
C LEU A 218 -4.14 -1.02 8.39
N ASP A 219 -4.71 -1.55 7.31
CA ASP A 219 -5.74 -0.86 6.53
C ASP A 219 -7.13 -1.41 6.82
N TRP A 220 -8.14 -0.66 6.38
CA TRP A 220 -9.54 -0.99 6.64
C TRP A 220 -9.95 -2.32 6.01
N GLU A 221 -9.28 -2.77 4.96
CA GLU A 221 -9.54 -4.09 4.38
C GLU A 221 -8.98 -5.20 5.28
N ALA A 222 -7.74 -5.05 5.77
CA ALA A 222 -7.14 -5.99 6.71
C ALA A 222 -7.90 -6.07 8.04
N ARG A 223 -8.27 -4.93 8.64
CA ARG A 223 -9.06 -4.88 9.88
C ARG A 223 -10.40 -5.58 9.71
N ARG A 224 -11.12 -5.28 8.62
CA ARG A 224 -12.39 -5.93 8.31
C ARG A 224 -12.26 -7.44 8.20
N TYR A 225 -11.24 -7.94 7.49
CA TYR A 225 -11.06 -9.39 7.36
C TYR A 225 -10.87 -10.05 8.72
N ARG A 226 -10.08 -9.46 9.62
CA ARG A 226 -9.90 -9.99 10.99
C ARG A 226 -11.23 -10.04 11.75
N ALA A 227 -11.98 -8.93 11.78
CA ALA A 227 -13.28 -8.88 12.44
C ALA A 227 -14.28 -9.89 11.84
N LEU A 228 -14.25 -10.09 10.52
CA LEU A 228 -15.12 -11.09 9.87
C LEU A 228 -14.75 -12.53 10.22
N CYS A 229 -13.47 -12.83 10.40
CA CYS A 229 -13.01 -14.16 10.83
C CYS A 229 -13.40 -14.43 12.29
N GLU A 230 -13.38 -13.41 13.15
CA GLU A 230 -13.83 -13.49 14.54
C GLU A 230 -15.35 -13.72 14.63
N LEU A 231 -16.15 -12.96 13.87
CA LEU A 231 -17.61 -13.03 13.90
C LEU A 231 -18.20 -14.33 13.33
N VAL A 232 -17.53 -14.92 12.35
CA VAL A 232 -17.94 -16.23 11.82
C VAL A 232 -16.72 -17.12 11.80
N PRO A 233 -16.46 -17.79 12.94
CA PRO A 233 -15.40 -18.78 13.03
C PRO A 233 -15.69 -19.93 12.08
N GLU A 234 -14.66 -20.38 11.38
CA GLU A 234 -14.72 -21.47 10.40
C GLU A 234 -15.29 -22.78 10.98
N GLY A 235 -15.80 -23.65 10.11
CA GLY A 235 -16.19 -25.02 10.47
C GLY A 235 -17.54 -25.14 11.20
N LYS A 236 -18.21 -24.03 11.52
CA LYS A 236 -19.57 -24.04 12.10
C LYS A 236 -20.69 -24.11 11.05
N GLU A 237 -20.34 -24.16 9.77
CA GLU A 237 -21.31 -24.11 8.66
C GLU A 237 -22.26 -25.33 8.62
N GLY A 238 -21.84 -26.45 9.23
CA GLY A 238 -22.64 -27.67 9.37
C GLY A 238 -23.32 -27.84 10.72
N VAL A 239 -23.25 -26.84 11.62
CA VAL A 239 -23.86 -26.93 12.96
C VAL A 239 -25.33 -26.55 12.87
N GLU A 240 -26.23 -27.39 13.40
CA GLU A 240 -27.67 -27.11 13.43
C GLU A 240 -27.95 -25.72 14.05
N GLY A 241 -28.68 -24.88 13.30
CA GLY A 241 -29.03 -23.52 13.72
C GLY A 241 -28.23 -22.40 13.06
N TRP A 242 -27.21 -22.72 12.25
CA TRP A 242 -26.50 -21.72 11.46
C TRP A 242 -27.44 -21.07 10.42
N GLY A 243 -27.68 -19.76 10.56
CA GLY A 243 -28.60 -19.00 9.70
C GLY A 243 -29.99 -18.70 10.29
N LYS A 244 -30.28 -19.10 11.53
CA LYS A 244 -31.46 -18.61 12.27
C LYS A 244 -31.07 -17.41 13.14
N GLY A 245 -31.00 -16.24 12.52
CA GLY A 245 -30.80 -14.94 13.18
C GLY A 245 -31.66 -13.89 12.49
#